data_AF-A0A5S9M4T2-F1
#
_entry.id   AF-A0A5S9M4T2-F1
#
_cell.length_a   1.000
_cell.length_b   1.000
_cell.length_c   1.000
_cell.angle_alpha   90.00
_cell.angle_beta   90.00
_cell.angle_gamma   90.00
#
_symmetry.space_group_name_H-M   'P 1'
#
loop_
_entity.id
_entity.type
_entity.pdbx_description
1 polymer ?
#
loop_
_entity_poly.entity_id
_entity_poly.type
_entity_poly.pdbx_seq_one_letter_code
_entity_poly.pdbx_strand_id
1 'polypeptide(L)' 'MNGSKKVKDIFIDKKVPLAERDSWPIVTDSDHQIIWIPGLKKSVFEEIDMTNSDLIVLQYRQHENLGGQAKA' A
#
# COMPACT_ATOMS: atom_id res chain seq x y z
N MET A 1 -10.52 -14.85 -9.75
CA MET A 1 -10.46 -14.11 -11.04
C MET A 1 -9.05 -13.58 -11.21
N ASN A 2 -8.29 -14.09 -12.18
CA ASN A 2 -6.91 -13.66 -12.50
C ASN A 2 -6.91 -12.33 -13.26
N GLY A 3 -7.34 -11.25 -12.62
CA GLY A 3 -7.38 -9.92 -13.21
C GLY A 3 -6.29 -9.01 -12.63
N SER A 4 -5.52 -8.35 -13.50
CA SER A 4 -4.67 -7.23 -13.11
C SER A 4 -5.53 -5.96 -12.95
N LYS A 5 -5.23 -5.14 -11.96
CA LYS A 5 -5.87 -3.82 -11.78
C LYS A 5 -4.82 -2.72 -11.79
N LYS A 6 -5.08 -1.61 -12.47
CA LYS A 6 -4.16 -0.48 -12.49
C LYS A 6 -4.15 0.23 -11.14
N VAL A 7 -2.98 0.70 -10.71
CA VAL A 7 -2.80 1.43 -9.44
C VAL A 7 -3.73 2.65 -9.36
N LYS A 8 -3.85 3.41 -10.46
CA LYS A 8 -4.75 4.57 -10.53
C LYS A 8 -6.21 4.21 -10.22
N ASP A 9 -6.67 3.04 -10.67
CA ASP A 9 -8.05 2.60 -10.46
C ASP A 9 -8.24 2.17 -8.99
N ILE A 10 -7.21 1.60 -8.37
CA ILE A 10 -7.19 1.32 -6.93
C ILE A 10 -7.28 2.64 -6.13
N PHE A 11 -6.52 3.67 -6.50
CA PHE A 11 -6.59 4.98 -5.85
C PHE A 11 -7.97 5.63 -5.99
N ILE A 12 -8.61 5.51 -7.16
CA ILE A 12 -9.96 6.02 -7.39
C ILE A 12 -10.96 5.29 -6.49
N ASP A 13 -10.95 3.96 -6.50
CA ASP A 13 -11.89 3.15 -5.73
C ASP A 13 -11.76 3.35 -4.22
N LYS A 14 -10.51 3.50 -3.75
CA LYS A 14 -10.20 3.80 -2.36
C LYS A 14 -10.31 5.28 -2.01
N LYS A 15 -10.68 6.12 -2.97
CA LYS A 15 -10.89 7.57 -2.81
C LYS A 15 -9.65 8.29 -2.24
N VAL A 16 -8.47 7.87 -2.65
CA VAL A 16 -7.21 8.53 -2.25
C VAL A 16 -7.16 9.94 -2.84
N PRO A 17 -6.95 10.99 -2.03
CA PRO A 17 -6.84 12.37 -2.50
C PRO A 17 -5.73 12.51 -3.55
N LEU A 18 -5.97 13.32 -4.60
CA LEU A 18 -5.03 13.46 -5.71
C LEU A 18 -3.63 13.90 -5.24
N ALA A 19 -3.58 14.84 -4.29
CA ALA A 19 -2.34 15.36 -3.70
C ALA A 19 -1.50 14.31 -2.98
N GLU A 20 -2.11 13.20 -2.52
CA GLU A 20 -1.42 12.13 -1.80
C GLU A 20 -0.95 11.02 -2.74
N ARG A 21 -1.53 10.89 -3.95
CA ARG A 21 -1.28 9.76 -4.86
C ARG A 21 0.16 9.68 -5.33
N ASP A 22 0.77 10.83 -5.64
CA ASP A 22 2.14 10.90 -6.13
C ASP A 22 3.17 10.55 -5.04
N SER A 23 2.80 10.77 -3.77
CA SER A 23 3.61 10.42 -2.60
C SER A 23 3.27 9.06 -1.99
N TRP A 24 2.24 8.38 -2.49
CA TRP A 24 1.75 7.14 -1.87
C TRP A 24 2.77 6.01 -2.10
N PRO A 25 3.23 5.31 -1.05
CA PRO A 25 4.23 4.27 -1.20
C PRO A 25 3.68 3.09 -2.02
N ILE A 26 4.54 2.50 -2.84
CA ILE A 26 4.28 1.23 -3.53
C ILE A 26 5.46 0.32 -3.23
N VAL A 27 5.17 -0.87 -2.73
CA VAL A 27 6.20 -1.88 -2.46
C VAL A 27 6.26 -2.84 -3.64
N THR A 28 7.46 -2.97 -4.21
CA THR A 28 7.77 -3.93 -5.27
C THR A 28 8.86 -4.89 -4.83
N ASP A 29 8.97 -6.01 -5.54
CA ASP A 29 10.19 -6.82 -5.52
C ASP A 29 11.30 -6.21 -6.41
N SER A 30 12.40 -6.94 -6.58
CA SER A 30 13.53 -6.57 -7.45
C SER A 30 13.18 -6.52 -8.94
N ASP A 31 12.12 -7.22 -9.35
CA ASP A 31 11.66 -7.31 -10.73
C ASP A 31 10.50 -6.33 -11.01
N HIS A 32 10.33 -5.34 -10.13
CA HIS A 32 9.30 -4.30 -10.19
C HIS A 32 7.85 -4.82 -10.15
N GLN A 33 7.62 -6.04 -9.65
CA GLN A 33 6.26 -6.53 -9.42
C GLN A 33 5.68 -5.92 -8.15
N ILE A 34 4.48 -5.35 -8.25
CA ILE A 34 3.81 -4.74 -7.10
C ILE A 34 3.32 -5.84 -6.16
N ILE A 35 3.91 -5.89 -4.97
CA ILE A 35 3.54 -6.84 -3.91
C ILE A 35 2.53 -6.24 -2.93
N TRP A 36 2.61 -4.93 -2.69
CA TRP A 36 1.74 -4.24 -1.73
C TRP A 36 1.61 -2.74 -2.01
N ILE A 37 0.38 -2.24 -1.94
CA ILE A 37 0.05 -0.82 -1.85
C ILE A 37 -0.47 -0.58 -0.43
N PRO A 38 0.34 0.03 0.46
CA PRO A 38 0.02 0.18 1.87
C PRO A 38 -1.34 0.83 2.13
N GLY A 39 -2.11 0.23 3.03
CA GLY A 39 -3.48 0.65 3.37
C GLY A 39 -4.54 0.37 2.29
N LEU A 40 -4.17 -0.01 1.06
CA LEU A 40 -5.10 -0.07 -0.06
C LEU A 40 -5.32 -1.47 -0.63
N LYS A 41 -4.23 -2.19 -0.95
CA LYS A 41 -4.31 -3.50 -1.63
C LYS A 41 -3.02 -4.30 -1.48
N LYS A 42 -3.12 -5.57 -1.12
CA LYS A 42 -2.05 -6.56 -1.25
C LYS A 42 -2.22 -7.36 -2.55
N SER A 43 -1.09 -7.79 -3.11
CA SER A 43 -1.05 -8.73 -4.24
C SER A 43 -1.53 -10.13 -3.84
N VAL A 44 -1.68 -11.02 -4.81
CA VAL A 44 -2.09 -12.42 -4.60
C VAL A 44 -1.00 -13.29 -3.97
N PHE A 45 0.23 -12.77 -3.78
CA PHE A 45 1.35 -13.47 -3.16
C PHE A 45 1.20 -13.62 -1.62
N GLU A 46 -0.01 -13.57 -1.09
CA GLU A 46 -0.30 -13.68 0.35
C GLU A 46 -0.40 -15.14 0.82
N GLU A 47 -0.40 -16.12 -0.09
CA GLU A 47 -0.31 -17.55 0.25
C GLU A 47 1.11 -17.90 0.71
N ILE A 48 1.39 -17.57 1.96
CA ILE A 48 2.59 -18.01 2.67
C ILE A 48 2.33 -19.45 3.11
N ASP A 49 2.96 -20.41 2.45
CA ASP A 49 3.06 -21.77 2.97
C ASP A 49 3.92 -21.68 4.26
N MET A 50 3.27 -21.74 5.42
CA MET A 50 3.87 -21.45 6.73
C MET A 50 4.84 -22.53 7.21
N THR A 51 5.21 -23.46 6.34
CA THR A 51 5.86 -24.71 6.74
C THR A 51 7.38 -24.62 6.82
N ASN A 52 8.09 -23.72 6.11
CA ASN A 52 9.57 -23.65 6.15
C ASN A 52 10.24 -22.40 5.54
N SER A 53 9.91 -21.17 5.98
CA SER A 53 10.57 -19.97 5.41
C SER A 53 10.84 -18.87 6.43
N ASP A 54 12.00 -18.22 6.29
CA ASP A 54 12.27 -16.91 6.91
C ASP A 54 11.27 -15.88 6.37
N LEU A 55 10.60 -15.16 7.27
CA LEU A 55 9.54 -14.21 6.93
C LEU A 55 10.02 -12.78 7.06
N ILE A 56 9.65 -11.93 6.10
CA ILE A 56 9.82 -10.48 6.17
C ILE A 56 8.48 -9.85 6.53
N VAL A 57 8.45 -9.10 7.63
CA VAL A 57 7.26 -8.34 8.05
C VAL A 57 7.44 -6.87 7.71
N LEU A 58 6.56 -6.34 6.86
CA LEU A 58 6.52 -4.92 6.52
C LEU A 58 5.34 -4.25 7.24
N GLN A 59 5.60 -3.12 7.90
CA GLN A 59 4.58 -2.30 8.55
C GLN A 59 4.59 -0.88 7.97
N TYR A 60 3.41 -0.36 7.66
CA TYR A 60 3.22 1.02 7.23
C TYR A 60 2.39 1.77 8.27
N ARG A 61 2.81 2.98 8.62
CA ARG A 61 2.09 3.89 9.51
C ARG A 61 2.01 5.25 8.81
N GLN A 62 0.79 5.72 8.59
CA GLN A 62 0.56 7.08 8.11
C GLN A 62 0.65 8.02 9.31
N HIS A 63 1.53 9.01 9.24
CA HIS A 63 1.56 10.10 10.21
C HIS A 63 0.53 11.14 9.78
N GLU A 64 -0.53 11.28 10.56
CA GLU A 64 -1.43 12.43 10.45
C GLU A 64 -0.65 13.68 10.86
N ASN A 65 -0.44 14.62 9.93
CA ASN A 65 0.00 15.96 10.31
C ASN A 65 -1.16 16.61 11.06
N LEU A 66 -1.07 16.65 12.39
CA LEU A 66 -1.97 17.42 13.25
C LEU A 66 -1.81 18.91 12.90
N GLY A 67 -2.60 19.38 11.93
CA GLY A 67 -2.78 20.80 11.62
C GLY A 67 -3.25 21.54 12.87
N GLY A 68 -2.63 22.69 13.13
CA GLY A 68 -2.61 23.34 14.44
C GLY A 68 -3.97 23.63 15.07
N GLN A 69 -4.03 23.42 16.38
CA GLN A 69 -4.89 24.22 17.25
C GLN A 69 -4.01 25.22 18.00
N ALA A 70 -3.76 26.37 17.37
CA ALA A 70 -3.59 27.60 18.14
C ALA A 70 -5.01 28.09 18.47
N LYS A 71 -5.51 27.73 19.65
CA LYS A 71 -6.61 28.46 20.27
C LYS A 71 -5.99 29.40 21.29
N ALA A 72 -6.10 30.69 21.01
CA ALA A 72 -5.92 31.77 21.97
C ALA A 72 -7.02 31.74 23.03
#